data_AF-A0A6L7KEU1-F1
#
_entry.id   AF-A0A6L7KEU1-F1
#
_cell.length_a   1.000
_cell.length_b   1.000
_cell.length_c   1.000
_cell.angle_alpha   90.00
_cell.angle_beta   90.00
_cell.angle_gamma   90.00
#
_symmetry.space_group_name_H-M   'P 1'
#
loop_
_entity.id
_entity.type
_entity.pdbx_description
1 polymer ?
#
loop_
_entity_poly.entity_id
_entity_poly.type
_entity_poly.pdbx_seq_one_letter_code
_entity_poly.pdbx_strand_id
1 'polypeptide(L)' 'MIPGEVMAVSGEITLNADREAVTLMVANSGDRPVQVGSHYHFGEANGALEFDRETARGMRLD' A
#
# COMPACT_ATOMS: atom_id res chain seq x y z
N MET A 1 37.23 6.42 7.44
CA MET A 1 36.37 5.95 8.54
C MET A 1 35.24 6.94 8.66
N ILE A 2 34.01 6.54 8.37
CA ILE A 2 32.82 7.41 8.44
C ILE A 2 31.97 6.92 9.62
N PRO A 3 31.99 7.61 10.77
CA PRO A 3 31.15 7.23 11.90
C PRO A 3 29.67 7.20 11.51
N GLY A 4 29.01 6.06 11.75
CA GLY A 4 27.60 5.87 11.42
C GLY A 4 27.31 5.41 9.98
N GLU A 5 28.33 5.08 9.19
CA GLU A 5 28.10 4.54 7.85
C GLU A 5 27.42 3.16 7.90
N VAL A 6 26.39 2.99 7.06
CA VAL A 6 25.76 1.71 6.80
C VAL A 6 26.29 1.20 5.47
N MET A 7 26.97 0.06 5.50
CA MET A 7 27.40 -0.66 4.30
C MET A 7 26.33 -1.70 3.95
N ALA A 8 25.30 -1.28 3.22
CA ALA A 8 24.26 -2.20 2.76
C ALA A 8 24.85 -3.23 1.78
N VAL A 9 24.47 -4.50 1.94
CA VAL A 9 24.81 -5.54 0.98
C VAL A 9 24.00 -5.34 -0.30
N SER A 10 24.58 -5.72 -1.44
CA SER A 10 23.86 -5.75 -2.71
C SER A 10 22.74 -6.79 -2.69
N GLY A 11 21.59 -6.46 -3.26
CA GLY A 11 20.48 -7.39 -3.42
C GLY A 11 19.14 -6.69 -3.35
N GLU A 12 18.07 -7.47 -3.39
CA GLU A 12 16.69 -7.03 -3.22
C GLU A 12 16.06 -7.75 -2.03
N ILE A 13 15.08 -7.09 -1.40
CA ILE A 13 14.29 -7.69 -0.32
C ILE A 13 12.89 -7.94 -0.87
N THR A 14 12.50 -9.21 -0.96
CA THR A 14 11.11 -9.57 -1.26
C THR A 14 10.22 -9.21 -0.06
N LEU A 15 9.25 -8.33 -0.28
CA LEU A 15 8.22 -8.00 0.71
C LEU A 15 6.99 -8.86 0.48
N ASN A 16 6.25 -9.13 1.57
CA ASN A 16 4.97 -9.84 1.54
C ASN A 16 4.99 -11.18 0.78
N ALA A 17 6.12 -11.89 0.81
CA ALA A 17 6.25 -13.22 0.23
C ALA A 17 5.07 -14.13 0.68
N ASP A 18 4.60 -14.95 -0.26
CA ASP A 18 3.52 -15.93 -0.06
C ASP A 18 2.14 -15.33 0.28
N ARG A 19 1.95 -14.02 0.12
CA ARG A 19 0.63 -13.37 0.20
C ARG A 19 0.06 -13.16 -1.20
N GLU A 20 -1.24 -13.38 -1.32
CA GLU A 20 -1.97 -13.07 -2.55
C GLU A 20 -2.27 -11.57 -2.61
N ALA A 21 -1.94 -10.95 -3.75
CA ALA A 21 -2.23 -9.55 -4.02
C ALA A 21 -3.28 -9.42 -5.13
N VAL A 22 -4.11 -8.39 -5.02
CA VAL A 22 -5.09 -8.00 -6.05
C VAL A 22 -4.74 -6.62 -6.56
N THR A 23 -4.92 -6.39 -7.86
CA THR A 23 -4.75 -5.06 -8.46
C THR A 23 -6.11 -4.42 -8.69
N LEU A 24 -6.30 -3.21 -8.16
CA LEU A 24 -7.52 -2.44 -8.30
C LEU A 24 -7.21 -1.07 -8.92
N MET A 25 -8.09 -0.62 -9.82
CA MET A 25 -8.08 0.77 -10.27
C MET A 25 -8.85 1.62 -9.25
N VAL A 26 -8.24 2.73 -8.83
CA VAL A 26 -8.79 3.62 -7.78
C VAL A 26 -8.83 5.04 -8.31
N ALA A 27 -9.99 5.69 -8.19
CA ALA A 27 -10.16 7.10 -8.53
C ALA A 27 -10.52 7.90 -7.27
N ASN A 28 -9.95 9.10 -7.10
CA ASN A 28 -10.39 10.05 -6.09
C ASN A 28 -11.41 11.00 -6.72
N SER A 29 -12.70 10.88 -6.36
CA SER A 29 -13.76 11.77 -6.82
C SER A 29 -14.01 12.96 -5.87
N GLY A 30 -13.23 13.05 -4.78
CA GLY A 30 -13.25 14.17 -3.85
C GLY A 30 -12.50 15.40 -4.35
N ASP A 31 -12.71 16.51 -3.65
CA ASP A 31 -12.07 17.82 -3.90
C ASP A 31 -10.77 18.03 -3.11
N ARG A 32 -10.38 17.05 -2.30
CA ARG A 32 -9.23 17.08 -1.40
C ARG A 32 -8.32 15.88 -1.64
N PRO A 33 -7.00 16.04 -1.41
CA PRO A 33 -6.06 14.93 -1.53
C PRO A 33 -6.37 13.85 -0.49
N VAL A 34 -6.12 12.59 -0.86
CA VAL A 34 -6.24 11.43 0.02
C VAL A 34 -4.93 10.65 -0.03
N GLN A 35 -4.44 10.23 1.12
CA GLN A 35 -3.29 9.34 1.28
C GLN A 35 -3.68 8.18 2.19
N VAL A 36 -3.28 6.97 1.84
CA VAL A 36 -3.58 5.75 2.61
C VAL A 36 -2.28 5.07 2.99
N GLY A 37 -2.16 4.65 4.25
CA GLY A 37 -0.98 3.95 4.77
C GLY A 37 -1.00 2.46 4.44
N SER A 38 0.16 1.81 4.48
CA SER A 38 0.35 0.42 4.03
C SER A 38 -0.54 -0.60 4.74
N HIS A 39 -0.83 -0.42 6.04
CA HIS A 39 -1.59 -1.37 6.86
C HIS A 39 -3.04 -0.97 7.11
N TYR A 40 -3.52 0.10 6.48
CA TYR A 40 -4.93 0.48 6.58
C TYR A 40 -5.78 -0.55 5.85
N HIS A 41 -6.93 -0.92 6.44
CA HIS A 41 -7.87 -1.83 5.79
C HIS A 41 -8.47 -1.14 4.56
N PHE A 42 -8.00 -1.50 3.36
CA PHE A 42 -8.24 -0.70 2.15
C PHE A 42 -9.73 -0.63 1.79
N GLY A 43 -10.50 -1.70 2.05
CA GLY A 43 -11.96 -1.71 1.89
C GLY A 43 -12.70 -0.62 2.70
N GLU A 44 -12.10 -0.10 3.77
CA GLU A 44 -12.68 0.96 4.62
C GLU A 44 -12.09 2.36 4.34
N ALA A 45 -11.26 2.52 3.29
CA ALA A 45 -10.59 3.79 3.00
C ALA A 45 -11.60 4.93 2.72
N ASN A 46 -11.12 6.17 2.67
CA ASN A 46 -11.95 7.37 2.50
C ASN A 46 -13.08 7.17 1.46
N GLY A 47 -14.32 7.52 1.80
CA GLY A 47 -15.49 7.31 0.95
C GLY A 47 -15.46 8.03 -0.40
N ALA A 48 -14.59 9.03 -0.57
CA ALA A 48 -14.35 9.70 -1.85
C ALA A 48 -13.45 8.90 -2.81
N LEU A 49 -12.87 7.77 -2.37
CA LEU A 49 -12.17 6.85 -3.24
C LEU A 49 -13.16 5.83 -3.83
N GLU A 50 -13.28 5.86 -5.16
CA GLU A 50 -14.09 4.97 -5.97
C GLU A 50 -13.26 3.79 -6.48
N PHE A 51 -13.64 2.58 -6.07
CA PHE A 51 -13.05 1.30 -6.44
C PHE A 51 -13.97 0.16 -5.98
N ASP A 52 -13.67 -1.08 -6.36
CA ASP A 52 -14.38 -2.26 -5.88
C ASP A 52 -14.07 -2.57 -4.41
N ARG A 53 -14.98 -2.15 -3.53
CA ARG A 53 -14.89 -2.32 -2.07
C ARG A 53 -14.99 -3.78 -1.64
N GLU A 54 -15.73 -4.60 -2.38
CA GLU A 54 -15.93 -6.01 -2.04
C GLU A 54 -14.64 -6.79 -2.26
N THR A 55 -13.98 -6.60 -3.41
CA THR A 55 -12.66 -7.19 -3.70
C THR A 55 -11.57 -6.71 -2.73
N ALA A 56 -11.68 -5.48 -2.20
CA ALA A 56 -10.72 -4.93 -1.23
C ALA A 56 -10.94 -5.35 0.24
N ARG A 57 -11.99 -6.13 0.54
CA ARG A 57 -12.33 -6.50 1.93
C ARG A 57 -11.28 -7.45 2.51
N GLY A 58 -10.75 -7.09 3.68
CA GLY A 58 -9.65 -7.81 4.34
C GLY A 58 -8.26 -7.52 3.76
N MET A 59 -8.18 -6.66 2.73
CA MET A 59 -6.93 -6.36 2.03
C MET A 59 -6.29 -5.06 2.55
N ARG A 60 -4.98 -4.94 2.32
CA ARG A 60 -4.17 -3.74 2.56
C ARG A 60 -3.29 -3.46 1.33
N LEU A 61 -2.61 -2.32 1.30
CA LEU A 61 -1.64 -2.07 0.23
C LEU A 61 -0.46 -3.04 0.38
N ASP A 62 -0.06 -3.64 -0.74
CA ASP A 62 1.08 -4.54 -0.85
C ASP A 62 2.41 -3.77 -0.92
#